data_AF-A0A7X8MWZ4-F1
#
_entry.id   AF-A0A7X8MWZ4-F1
#
_cell.length_a   1.000
_cell.length_b   1.000
_cell.length_c   1.000
_cell.angle_alpha   90.00
_cell.angle_beta   90.00
_cell.angle_gamma   90.00
#
_symmetry.space_group_name_H-M   'P 1'
#
loop_
_entity.id
_entity.type
_entity.pdbx_description
1 polymer ?
#
loop_
_entity_poly.entity_id
_entity_poly.type
_entity_poly.pdbx_seq_one_letter_code
_entity_poly.pdbx_strand_id
1 'polypeptide(L)'
;MSDFPTWVTQRRQQAAAAMAELSGNASACALGRAGRSFPAFKYHEGATAALGELARALRRGDADITELLTRWQAPGGTGRDWEAYTAGGREALEEAAEAAEAAERLR
;
A
#
# COMPACT_ATOMS: atom_id res chain seq x y z
N MET A 1 -18.01 -13.67 -0.52
CA MET A 1 -16.88 -12.89 0.04
C MET A 1 -15.60 -13.51 -0.47
N SER A 2 -14.69 -12.72 -1.06
CA SER A 2 -13.33 -13.16 -1.34
C SER A 2 -12.61 -13.46 -0.02
N ASP A 3 -11.76 -14.49 0.01
CA ASP A 3 -10.89 -14.70 1.17
C ASP A 3 -9.93 -13.50 1.36
N PHE A 4 -9.38 -13.39 2.57
CA PHE A 4 -8.51 -12.26 2.93
C PHE A 4 -7.30 -12.10 2.00
N PRO A 5 -6.56 -13.17 1.61
CA PRO A 5 -5.47 -13.06 0.64
C PRO A 5 -5.91 -12.52 -0.74
N THR A 6 -7.09 -12.93 -1.22
CA THR A 6 -7.65 -12.42 -2.47
C THR A 6 -7.99 -10.94 -2.34
N TRP A 7 -8.59 -10.53 -1.22
CA TRP A 7 -8.89 -9.12 -0.93
C TRP A 7 -7.62 -8.26 -0.94
N VAL A 8 -6.54 -8.69 -0.27
CA VAL A 8 -5.25 -7.96 -0.27
C VAL A 8 -4.70 -7.80 -1.68
N THR A 9 -4.78 -8.86 -2.48
CA THR A 9 -4.35 -8.83 -3.88
C THR A 9 -5.17 -7.83 -4.70
N GLN A 10 -6.49 -7.80 -4.53
CA GLN A 10 -7.38 -6.87 -5.23
C GLN A 10 -7.10 -5.41 -4.84
N ARG A 11 -6.96 -5.11 -3.54
CA ARG A 11 -6.62 -3.77 -3.06
C ARG A 11 -5.29 -3.29 -3.62
N ARG A 12 -4.29 -4.16 -3.70
CA ARG A 12 -2.99 -3.84 -4.31
C ARG A 12 -3.12 -3.50 -5.80
N GLN A 13 -3.95 -4.23 -6.54
CA GLN A 13 -4.19 -3.94 -7.96
C GLN A 13 -4.94 -2.61 -8.16
N GLN A 14 -5.87 -2.27 -7.28
CA GLN A 14 -6.56 -0.98 -7.31
C GLN A 14 -5.59 0.18 -7.08
N ALA A 15 -4.67 0.06 -6.12
CA ALA A 15 -3.63 1.07 -5.90
C ALA A 15 -2.71 1.23 -7.13
N ALA A 16 -2.32 0.11 -7.75
CA ALA A 16 -1.53 0.15 -8.98
C ALA A 16 -2.28 0.79 -10.17
N ALA A 17 -3.58 0.54 -10.30
CA ALA A 17 -4.43 1.18 -11.30
C ALA A 17 -4.52 2.70 -11.10
N ALA A 18 -4.70 3.15 -9.85
CA ALA A 18 -4.71 4.58 -9.52
C ALA A 18 -3.38 5.28 -9.86
N MET A 19 -2.24 4.61 -9.63
CA MET A 19 -0.93 5.12 -10.08
C MET A 19 -0.86 5.29 -11.61
N ALA A 20 -1.36 4.31 -12.37
CA ALA A 20 -1.35 4.35 -13.84
C ALA A 20 -2.22 5.49 -14.38
N GLU A 21 -3.38 5.73 -13.75
CA GLU A 21 -4.26 6.85 -14.08
C GLU A 21 -3.58 8.20 -13.80
N LEU A 22 -2.98 8.36 -12.61
CA LEU A 22 -2.30 9.59 -12.21
C LEU A 22 -1.05 9.89 -13.04
N SER A 23 -0.35 8.86 -13.52
CA SER A 23 0.89 9.06 -14.28
C SER A 23 0.64 9.37 -15.75
N GLY A 24 -0.57 9.17 -16.27
CA GLY A 24 -0.89 9.41 -17.68
C GLY A 24 0.05 8.66 -18.63
N ASN A 25 0.38 7.40 -18.32
CA ASN A 25 1.38 6.55 -18.97
C ASN A 25 2.86 6.90 -18.72
N ALA A 26 3.18 7.89 -17.89
CA ALA A 26 4.55 8.11 -17.44
C ALA A 26 4.96 7.03 -16.42
N SER A 27 6.24 6.63 -16.43
CA SER A 27 6.78 5.75 -15.39
C SER A 27 7.09 6.52 -14.11
N ALA A 28 7.09 5.83 -12.96
CA ALA A 28 7.53 6.41 -11.68
C ALA A 28 8.91 7.09 -11.79
N CYS A 29 9.85 6.47 -12.54
CA CYS A 29 11.16 7.05 -12.79
C CYS A 29 11.09 8.34 -13.65
N ALA A 30 10.18 8.41 -14.62
CA ALA A 30 9.98 9.61 -15.43
C ALA A 30 9.41 10.76 -14.58
N LEU A 31 8.43 10.47 -13.71
CA LEU A 31 7.88 11.43 -12.76
C LEU A 31 8.97 11.94 -11.80
N GLY A 32 9.77 11.04 -11.22
CA GLY A 32 10.86 11.41 -10.31
C GLY A 32 11.93 12.31 -10.97
N ARG A 33 12.29 12.04 -12.23
CA ARG A 33 13.26 12.88 -12.97
C ARG A 33 12.72 14.25 -13.37
N ALA A 34 11.39 14.44 -13.41
CA ALA A 34 10.80 15.74 -13.70
C ALA A 34 11.06 16.78 -12.59
N GLY A 35 11.61 16.37 -11.44
CA GLY A 35 11.96 17.27 -10.33
C GLY A 35 10.76 17.90 -9.64
N ARG A 36 9.55 17.41 -9.92
CA ARG A 36 8.30 17.85 -9.32
C ARG A 36 7.81 16.79 -8.32
N SER A 37 7.20 17.25 -7.24
CA SER A 37 6.53 16.38 -6.26
C SER A 37 5.21 15.87 -6.85
N PHE A 38 4.91 14.59 -6.63
CA PHE A 38 3.66 13.95 -7.07
C PHE A 38 2.99 13.18 -5.91
N PRO A 39 2.48 13.89 -4.88
CA PRO A 39 2.02 13.25 -3.64
C PRO A 39 0.92 12.21 -3.85
N ALA A 40 -0.04 12.46 -4.73
CA ALA A 40 -1.11 11.50 -5.01
C ALA A 40 -0.58 10.19 -5.62
N PHE A 41 0.40 10.28 -6.53
CA PHE A 41 1.06 9.09 -7.08
C PHE A 41 1.81 8.35 -5.97
N LYS A 42 2.56 9.08 -5.15
CA LYS A 42 3.34 8.53 -4.04
C LYS A 42 2.48 7.84 -2.99
N TYR A 43 1.31 8.39 -2.69
CA TYR A 43 0.33 7.75 -1.82
C TYR A 43 -0.04 6.34 -2.31
N HIS A 44 -0.40 6.20 -3.59
CA HIS A 44 -0.73 4.90 -4.16
C HIS A 44 0.50 3.98 -4.36
N GLU A 45 1.69 4.56 -4.53
CA GLU A 45 2.96 3.81 -4.52
C GLU A 45 3.19 3.16 -3.15
N GLY A 46 2.97 3.91 -2.07
CA GLY A 46 3.03 3.42 -0.69
C GLY A 46 2.06 2.28 -0.43
N ALA A 47 0.79 2.48 -0.79
CA ALA A 47 -0.25 1.45 -0.67
C ALA A 47 0.12 0.16 -1.42
N THR A 48 0.64 0.30 -2.65
CA THR A 48 1.06 -0.85 -3.48
C THR A 48 2.22 -1.61 -2.87
N ALA A 49 3.18 -0.90 -2.26
CA ALA A 49 4.34 -1.49 -1.61
C ALA A 49 3.93 -2.22 -0.32
N ALA A 50 3.17 -1.58 0.56
CA ALA A 50 2.73 -2.14 1.84
C ALA A 50 1.87 -3.40 1.65
N LEU A 51 0.88 -3.35 0.75
CA LEU A 51 0.05 -4.52 0.42
C LEU A 51 0.86 -5.62 -0.28
N GLY A 52 1.94 -5.26 -0.98
CA GLY A 52 2.88 -6.22 -1.56
C GLY A 52 3.69 -6.96 -0.51
N GLU A 53 4.11 -6.29 0.57
CA GLU A 53 4.73 -6.91 1.74
C GLU A 53 3.76 -7.86 2.44
N LEU A 54 2.54 -7.39 2.74
CA LEU A 54 1.51 -8.21 3.37
C LEU A 54 1.18 -9.45 2.53
N ALA A 55 0.96 -9.29 1.22
CA ALA A 55 0.69 -10.42 0.33
C ALA A 55 1.83 -11.45 0.32
N ARG A 56 3.10 -11.02 0.44
CA ARG A 56 4.24 -11.94 0.56
C ARG A 56 4.22 -12.67 1.89
N ALA A 57 3.93 -11.99 2.99
CA ALA A 57 3.86 -12.59 4.31
C ALA A 57 2.72 -13.62 4.41
N LEU A 58 1.55 -13.29 3.87
CA LEU A 58 0.41 -14.22 3.80
C LEU A 58 0.76 -15.51 3.05
N ARG A 59 1.52 -15.42 1.94
CA ARG A 59 1.97 -16.61 1.20
C ARG A 59 2.97 -17.47 1.98
N ARG A 60 3.74 -16.89 2.90
CA ARG A 60 4.66 -17.63 3.77
C ARG A 60 3.98 -18.17 5.03
N GLY A 61 2.76 -17.73 5.33
CA GLY A 61 2.04 -18.09 6.55
C GLY A 61 2.54 -17.36 7.80
N ASP A 62 3.24 -16.24 7.64
CA ASP A 62 3.87 -15.46 8.71
C ASP A 62 3.36 -14.02 8.78
N ALA A 63 2.13 -13.78 8.32
CA ALA A 63 1.56 -12.44 8.26
C ALA A 63 1.26 -11.88 9.66
N ASP A 64 2.02 -10.86 10.06
CA ASP A 64 1.73 -9.99 11.19
C ASP A 64 1.45 -8.56 10.67
N ILE A 65 0.16 -8.19 10.61
CA ILE A 65 -0.28 -6.88 10.12
C ILE A 65 0.12 -5.77 11.11
N THR A 66 0.15 -6.06 12.41
CA THR A 66 0.50 -5.08 13.46
C THR A 66 1.98 -4.74 13.40
N GLU A 67 2.85 -5.73 13.20
CA GLU A 67 4.28 -5.51 12.99
C GLU A 67 4.52 -4.70 11.71
N LEU A 68 3.84 -5.06 10.62
CA LEU A 68 3.87 -4.31 9.34
C LEU A 68 3.46 -2.85 9.54
N LEU A 69 2.34 -2.59 10.23
CA LEU A 69 1.88 -1.23 10.56
C LEU A 69 2.92 -0.44 11.35
N THR A 70 3.50 -1.06 12.38
CA THR A 70 4.55 -0.44 13.20
C THR A 70 5.74 -0.02 12.35
N ARG A 71 6.17 -0.86 11.39
CA ARG A 71 7.26 -0.52 10.46
C ARG A 71 6.87 0.64 9.53
N TRP A 72 5.62 0.71 9.08
CA TRP A 72 5.11 1.75 8.19
C TRP A 72 4.77 3.07 8.89
N GLN A 73 4.74 3.11 10.22
CA GLN A 73 4.63 4.35 10.99
C GLN A 73 5.96 5.13 11.07
N ALA A 74 7.08 4.45 10.84
CA ALA A 74 8.38 5.10 10.80
C ALA A 74 8.60 5.81 9.44
N PRO A 75 9.03 7.08 9.41
CA PRO A 75 9.31 7.77 8.15
C PRO A 75 10.44 7.08 7.39
N GLY A 76 10.19 6.69 6.14
CA GLY A 76 11.22 6.15 5.23
C GLY A 76 12.15 7.22 4.61
N GLY A 77 11.80 8.50 4.78
CA GLY A 77 12.54 9.65 4.28
C GLY A 77 11.84 10.96 4.62
N THR A 78 12.22 12.05 3.95
CA THR A 78 11.75 13.41 4.27
C THR A 78 11.02 14.08 3.09
N GLY A 79 10.10 14.99 3.40
CA GLY A 79 9.36 15.80 2.43
C GLY A 79 8.06 15.17 1.94
N ARG A 80 7.27 15.95 1.19
CA ARG A 80 5.88 15.64 0.84
C ARG A 80 5.66 14.31 0.13
N ASP A 81 6.61 13.91 -0.72
CA ASP A 81 6.53 12.64 -1.44
C ASP A 81 6.71 11.45 -0.48
N TRP A 82 7.60 11.57 0.50
CA TRP A 82 7.80 10.56 1.55
C TRP A 82 6.65 10.54 2.56
N GLU A 83 6.12 11.69 2.93
CA GLU A 83 4.92 11.79 3.76
C GLU A 83 3.73 11.08 3.10
N ALA A 84 3.47 11.36 1.82
CA ALA A 84 2.38 10.73 1.08
C ALA A 84 2.61 9.22 0.90
N TYR A 85 3.83 8.79 0.55
CA TYR A 85 4.19 7.39 0.44
C TYR A 85 3.94 6.63 1.75
N THR A 86 4.42 7.17 2.87
CA THR A 86 4.27 6.56 4.20
C THR A 86 2.79 6.50 4.58
N ALA A 87 2.03 7.58 4.36
CA ALA A 87 0.60 7.63 4.65
C ALA A 87 -0.20 6.57 3.87
N GLY A 88 0.01 6.45 2.56
CA GLY A 88 -0.73 5.48 1.76
C GLY A 88 -0.43 4.03 2.08
N GLY A 89 0.81 3.71 2.48
CA GLY A 89 1.13 2.37 2.97
C GLY A 89 0.52 2.07 4.34
N ARG A 90 0.57 3.03 5.27
CA ARG A 90 -0.06 2.91 6.60
C ARG A 90 -1.57 2.70 6.47
N GLU A 91 -2.26 3.57 5.75
CA GLU A 91 -3.73 3.52 5.60
C GLU A 91 -4.17 2.22 4.90
N ALA A 92 -3.43 1.75 3.89
CA ALA A 92 -3.72 0.47 3.25
C ALA A 92 -3.57 -0.74 4.19
N LEU A 93 -2.64 -0.68 5.15
CA LEU A 93 -2.49 -1.73 6.17
C LEU A 93 -3.54 -1.61 7.28
N GLU A 94 -3.99 -0.40 7.63
CA GLU A 94 -5.10 -0.17 8.56
C GLU A 94 -6.39 -0.78 8.00
N GLU A 95 -6.71 -0.50 6.73
CA GLU A 95 -7.83 -1.15 6.03
C GLU A 95 -7.71 -2.68 6.01
N ALA A 96 -6.48 -3.20 5.87
CA ALA A 96 -6.25 -4.64 5.88
C ALA A 96 -6.48 -5.28 7.26
N ALA A 97 -6.11 -4.59 8.34
CA ALA A 97 -6.40 -5.03 9.70
C ALA A 97 -7.92 -5.10 9.93
N GLU A 98 -8.66 -4.06 9.55
CA GLU A 98 -10.13 -4.04 9.66
C GLU A 98 -10.79 -5.18 8.86
N ALA A 99 -10.31 -5.42 7.63
CA ALA A 99 -10.82 -6.49 6.78
C ALA A 99 -10.51 -7.89 7.35
N ALA A 100 -9.35 -8.09 7.98
CA ALA A 100 -8.99 -9.34 8.64
C ALA A 100 -9.90 -9.63 9.84
N GLU A 101 -10.10 -8.63 10.72
CA GLU A 101 -11.01 -8.75 11.86
C GLU A 101 -12.45 -9.06 11.43
N ALA A 102 -12.94 -8.38 10.38
CA ALA A 102 -14.26 -8.63 9.83
C ALA A 102 -14.40 -10.06 9.29
N ALA A 103 -13.35 -10.59 8.64
CA ALA A 103 -13.34 -11.96 8.14
C ALA A 103 -13.32 -13.00 9.27
N GLU A 104 -12.67 -12.72 10.40
CA GLU A 104 -12.67 -13.59 11.58
C GLU A 104 -14.03 -13.61 12.30
N ARG A 105 -14.71 -12.47 12.44
CA ARG A 105 -16.03 -12.38 13.08
C ARG A 105 -17.13 -13.15 12.33
N LEU A 106 -16.92 -13.45 11.06
CA LEU A 106 -17.87 -14.15 10.18
C LEU A 106 -17.54 -15.65 10.01
N ARG A 107 -16.48 -16.15 10.66
CA ARG A 107 -16.12 -17.58 10.71
C ARG A 107 -16.76 -18.24 11.92
#